data_AF-A0A4R2MWF8-F1
#
_entry.id   AF-A0A4R2MWF8-F1
#
_cell.length_a   1.000
_cell.length_b   1.000
_cell.length_c   1.000
_cell.angle_alpha   90.00
_cell.angle_beta   90.00
_cell.angle_gamma   90.00
#
_symmetry.space_group_name_H-M   'P 1'
#
loop_
_entity.id
_entity.type
_entity.pdbx_description
1 polymer ?
#
loop_
_entity_poly.entity_id
_entity_poly.type
_entity_poly.pdbx_seq_one_letter_code
_entity_poly.pdbx_strand_id
1 'polypeptide(L)'
;MNKQQSQLIPIFVINLKRSLERKEFIKKQFDDLIQQTQKSINYEFFVAINGKETPNHPLFNKYNDSLRFERKGNRMNLSQLGCFASHYLLWEKCLTLKQPIIILEDDAIIHDSFIDVYDFINSSQNNFEFFWLSPPAPVNRGQKGKLVFNIPNISHNVLKYYKGWGNATGYFITPQAAKKLLEYTTTWIYDADITMDRYWENNLHYLAISPACLEPNFSMESNIPVDKGKKERTLLIKIKREFYKTIDNINKFIFDLRNK
;
A
#
# COMPACT_ATOMS: atom_id res chain seq x y z
N MET A 1 14.93 28.85 -22.62
CA MET A 1 14.08 27.70 -22.21
C MET A 1 14.70 27.07 -20.98
N ASN A 2 14.24 27.44 -19.78
CA ASN A 2 14.68 26.76 -18.57
C ASN A 2 14.02 25.38 -18.54
N LYS A 3 14.80 24.32 -18.74
CA LYS A 3 14.37 22.99 -18.31
C LYS A 3 14.18 23.08 -16.80
N GLN A 4 12.92 23.12 -16.33
CA GLN A 4 12.65 22.80 -14.93
C GLN A 4 13.25 21.42 -14.71
N GLN A 5 14.30 21.36 -13.90
CA GLN A 5 14.83 20.10 -13.41
C GLN A 5 13.70 19.49 -12.57
N SER A 6 13.02 18.49 -13.12
CA SER A 6 11.90 17.84 -12.44
C SER A 6 12.43 17.29 -11.12
N GLN A 7 11.89 17.78 -10.00
CA GLN A 7 12.26 17.32 -8.68
C GLN A 7 11.97 15.81 -8.59
N LEU A 8 12.94 15.05 -8.08
CA LEU A 8 12.77 13.61 -7.88
C LEU A 8 11.57 13.33 -6.97
N ILE A 9 10.74 12.37 -7.39
CA ILE A 9 9.55 11.93 -6.66
C ILE A 9 9.96 11.47 -5.26
N PRO A 10 9.41 12.08 -4.20
CA PRO A 10 9.81 11.76 -2.83
C PRO A 10 9.31 10.37 -2.41
N ILE A 11 10.13 9.69 -1.63
CA ILE A 11 9.83 8.43 -0.98
C ILE A 11 9.57 8.69 0.50
N PHE A 12 8.44 8.21 1.00
CA PHE A 12 8.06 8.26 2.40
C PHE A 12 8.18 6.90 3.03
N VAL A 13 9.11 6.76 3.97
CA VAL A 13 9.27 5.53 4.75
C VAL A 13 8.48 5.62 6.05
N ILE A 14 7.44 4.81 6.19
CA ILE A 14 6.63 4.70 7.41
C ILE A 14 7.45 3.97 8.47
N ASN A 15 7.83 4.68 9.53
CA ASN A 15 8.60 4.11 10.64
C ASN A 15 8.05 4.61 11.97
N LEU A 16 7.85 3.70 12.93
CA LEU A 16 7.53 4.09 14.30
C LEU A 16 8.77 4.75 14.93
N LYS A 17 8.60 5.86 15.64
CA LYS A 17 9.71 6.61 16.27
C LYS A 17 10.66 5.74 17.11
N ARG A 18 10.12 4.69 17.75
CA ARG A 18 10.85 3.74 18.61
C ARG A 18 11.56 2.61 17.85
N SER A 19 11.24 2.41 16.57
CA SER A 19 11.76 1.29 15.76
C SER A 19 13.08 1.66 15.09
N LEU A 20 14.12 1.88 15.93
CA LEU A 20 15.44 2.34 15.49
C LEU A 20 16.16 1.33 14.58
N GLU A 21 16.06 0.04 14.89
CA GLU A 21 16.71 -1.01 14.07
C GLU A 21 16.13 -1.10 12.66
N ARG A 22 14.80 -1.01 12.51
CA ARG A 22 14.10 -0.99 11.21
C ARG A 22 14.46 0.27 10.42
N LYS A 23 14.56 1.41 11.12
CA LYS A 23 15.00 2.67 10.53
C LYS A 23 16.42 2.55 9.95
N GLU A 24 17.35 1.98 10.71
CA GLU A 24 18.73 1.80 10.25
C GLU A 24 18.82 0.76 9.13
N PHE A 25 18.03 -0.31 9.21
CA PHE A 25 17.95 -1.34 8.18
C PHE A 25 17.60 -0.77 6.79
N ILE A 26 16.51 -0.01 6.69
CA ILE A 26 16.10 0.57 5.40
C ILE A 26 17.02 1.74 4.98
N LYS A 27 17.54 2.51 5.93
CA LYS A 27 18.52 3.56 5.65
C LYS A 27 19.77 2.99 4.99
N LYS A 28 20.33 1.92 5.55
CA LYS A 28 21.52 1.25 5.00
C LYS A 28 21.29 0.77 3.57
N GLN A 29 20.11 0.20 3.28
CA GLN A 29 19.79 -0.24 1.91
C GLN A 29 19.75 0.92 0.91
N PHE A 30 19.20 2.07 1.29
CA PHE A 30 19.26 3.26 0.43
C PHE A 30 20.69 3.78 0.24
N ASP A 31 21.48 3.84 1.31
CA ASP A 31 22.87 4.30 1.25
C ASP A 31 23.72 3.39 0.35
N ASP A 32 23.58 2.07 0.50
CA ASP A 32 24.23 1.07 -0.34
C ASP A 32 23.81 1.25 -1.82
N LEU A 33 22.52 1.44 -2.08
CA LEU A 33 22.00 1.61 -3.44
C LEU A 33 22.51 2.91 -4.08
N ILE A 34 22.52 4.03 -3.34
CA ILE A 34 23.07 5.31 -3.80
C ILE A 34 24.57 5.16 -4.10
N GLN A 35 25.33 4.49 -3.24
CA GLN A 35 26.75 4.25 -3.45
C GLN A 35 27.03 3.36 -4.66
N GLN A 36 26.24 2.31 -4.87
CA GLN A 36 26.44 1.39 -5.99
C GLN A 36 26.04 2.02 -7.33
N THR A 37 24.94 2.76 -7.37
CA THR A 37 24.36 3.28 -8.61
C THR A 37 24.82 4.70 -8.95
N GLN A 38 25.40 5.42 -7.99
CA GLN A 38 25.77 6.84 -8.08
C GLN A 38 24.56 7.74 -8.44
N LYS A 39 23.34 7.28 -8.14
CA LYS A 39 22.10 8.01 -8.39
C LYS A 39 21.52 8.52 -7.07
N SER A 40 21.00 9.74 -7.09
CA SER A 40 20.33 10.34 -5.94
C SER A 40 18.94 9.73 -5.73
N ILE A 41 18.60 9.44 -4.48
CA ILE A 41 17.26 8.99 -4.08
C ILE A 41 16.71 10.00 -3.08
N ASN A 42 15.51 10.52 -3.36
CA ASN A 42 14.85 11.50 -2.50
C ASN A 42 13.93 10.76 -1.51
N TYR A 43 14.42 10.43 -0.32
CA TYR A 43 13.62 9.76 0.69
C TYR A 43 13.63 10.50 2.04
N GLU A 44 12.50 10.45 2.74
CA GLU A 44 12.36 10.93 4.10
C GLU A 44 11.54 9.95 4.96
N PHE A 45 11.77 9.98 6.27
CA PHE A 45 11.03 9.16 7.22
C PHE A 45 9.73 9.86 7.63
N PHE A 46 8.61 9.17 7.47
CA PHE A 46 7.33 9.54 8.04
C PHE A 46 7.17 8.88 9.41
N VAL A 47 6.94 9.69 10.45
CA VAL A 47 6.71 9.20 11.80
C VAL A 47 5.34 8.53 11.86
N ALA A 48 5.33 7.20 11.92
CA ALA A 48 4.12 6.40 11.92
C ALA A 48 3.29 6.62 13.20
N ILE A 49 1.96 6.51 13.06
CA ILE A 49 1.03 6.56 14.17
C ILE A 49 1.10 5.24 14.95
N ASN A 50 1.60 5.33 16.18
CA ASN A 50 1.54 4.23 17.11
C ASN A 50 0.18 4.21 17.82
N GLY A 51 -0.77 3.42 17.32
CA GLY A 51 -2.11 3.40 17.90
C GLY A 51 -2.16 2.90 19.35
N LYS A 52 -1.17 2.13 19.83
CA LYS A 52 -1.10 1.72 21.25
C LYS A 52 -0.74 2.90 22.16
N GLU A 53 0.14 3.79 21.69
CA GLU A 53 0.53 5.01 22.43
C GLU A 53 -0.47 6.15 22.22
N THR A 54 -1.26 6.11 21.15
CA THR A 54 -2.27 7.12 20.81
C THR A 54 -3.66 6.49 20.57
N PRO A 55 -4.27 5.83 21.57
CA PRO A 55 -5.52 5.09 21.39
C PRO A 55 -6.72 5.96 21.01
N ASN A 56 -6.66 7.26 21.30
CA ASN A 56 -7.71 8.24 20.99
C ASN A 56 -7.35 9.12 19.78
N HIS A 57 -6.50 8.64 18.87
CA HIS A 57 -6.11 9.40 17.69
C HIS A 57 -7.36 9.82 16.88
N PRO A 58 -7.53 11.10 16.49
CA PRO A 58 -8.78 11.59 15.90
C PRO A 58 -9.25 10.82 14.66
N LEU A 59 -8.32 10.35 13.83
CA LEU A 59 -8.66 9.53 12.65
C LEU A 59 -9.36 8.21 13.01
N PHE A 60 -9.16 7.67 14.22
CA PHE A 60 -9.81 6.43 14.64
C PHE A 60 -11.33 6.59 14.79
N ASN A 61 -11.85 7.82 14.88
CA ASN A 61 -13.29 8.08 14.82
C ASN A 61 -13.92 7.69 13.46
N LYS A 62 -13.10 7.51 12.40
CA LYS A 62 -13.57 6.97 11.12
C LYS A 62 -13.83 5.46 11.18
N TYR A 63 -13.28 4.74 12.16
CA TYR A 63 -13.42 3.30 12.27
C TYR A 63 -14.81 2.90 12.75
N ASN A 64 -15.52 2.17 11.88
CA ASN A 64 -16.83 1.60 12.21
C ASN A 64 -16.65 0.18 12.71
N ASP A 65 -16.49 0.07 14.02
CA ASP A 65 -16.23 -1.19 14.70
C ASP A 65 -17.34 -2.22 14.52
N SER A 66 -18.61 -1.80 14.65
CA SER A 66 -19.77 -2.67 14.45
C SER A 66 -19.83 -3.23 13.04
N LEU A 67 -19.70 -2.38 12.02
CA LEU A 67 -19.75 -2.80 10.62
C LEU A 67 -18.56 -3.68 10.23
N ARG A 68 -17.35 -3.37 10.74
CA ARG A 68 -16.18 -4.25 10.62
C ARG A 68 -16.50 -5.65 11.13
N PHE A 69 -17.07 -5.75 12.33
CA PHE A 69 -17.35 -7.05 12.94
C PHE A 69 -18.42 -7.83 12.17
N GLU A 70 -19.46 -7.16 11.67
CA GLU A 70 -20.45 -7.81 10.81
C GLU A 70 -19.85 -8.35 9.50
N ARG A 71 -18.97 -7.57 8.85
CA ARG A 71 -18.37 -7.93 7.56
C ARG A 71 -17.23 -8.95 7.67
N LYS A 72 -16.40 -8.84 8.72
CA LYS A 72 -15.14 -9.62 8.85
C LYS A 72 -15.14 -10.58 10.04
N GLY A 73 -16.03 -10.42 11.01
CA GLY A 73 -16.11 -11.24 12.23
C GLY A 73 -14.90 -11.10 13.13
N ASN A 74 -14.20 -9.98 13.06
CA ASN A 74 -13.14 -9.57 13.98
C ASN A 74 -13.12 -8.05 14.03
N ARG A 75 -12.35 -7.47 14.95
CA ARG A 75 -12.16 -6.02 15.09
C ARG A 75 -10.75 -5.65 14.67
N MET A 76 -10.53 -4.39 14.30
CA MET A 76 -9.19 -3.87 14.14
C MET A 76 -8.61 -3.57 15.52
N ASN A 77 -7.38 -4.01 15.76
CA ASN A 77 -6.65 -3.59 16.95
C ASN A 77 -5.99 -2.22 16.71
N LEU A 78 -5.50 -1.61 17.80
CA LEU A 78 -4.86 -0.30 17.77
C LEU A 78 -3.62 -0.25 16.84
N SER A 79 -2.85 -1.34 16.72
CA SER A 79 -1.73 -1.38 15.77
C SER A 79 -2.22 -1.31 14.32
N GLN A 80 -3.30 -2.02 13.98
CA GLN A 80 -3.91 -1.97 12.64
C GLN A 80 -4.49 -0.59 12.34
N LEU A 81 -5.13 0.06 13.32
CA LEU A 81 -5.63 1.43 13.17
C LEU A 81 -4.49 2.44 12.99
N GLY A 82 -3.39 2.28 13.72
CA GLY A 82 -2.19 3.11 13.57
C GLY A 82 -1.51 2.96 12.20
N CYS A 83 -1.43 1.72 11.70
CA CYS A 83 -0.97 1.45 10.33
C CYS A 83 -1.87 2.15 9.31
N PHE A 84 -3.19 1.96 9.37
CA PHE A 84 -4.11 2.64 8.46
C PHE A 84 -3.99 4.17 8.55
N ALA A 85 -3.98 4.75 9.75
CA ALA A 85 -3.79 6.18 9.92
C ALA A 85 -2.49 6.71 9.30
N SER A 86 -1.40 5.95 9.36
CA SER A 86 -0.13 6.34 8.75
C SER A 86 -0.20 6.40 7.23
N HIS A 87 -0.82 5.40 6.59
CA HIS A 87 -1.05 5.42 5.13
C HIS A 87 -2.02 6.53 4.72
N TYR A 88 -3.12 6.71 5.48
CA TYR A 88 -4.12 7.75 5.24
C TYR A 88 -3.51 9.15 5.25
N LEU A 89 -2.67 9.45 6.25
CA LEU A 89 -1.98 10.74 6.35
C LEU A 89 -1.00 10.97 5.19
N LEU A 90 -0.37 9.91 4.67
CA LEU A 90 0.48 10.01 3.48
C LEU A 90 -0.33 10.21 2.20
N TRP A 91 -1.55 9.69 2.11
CA TRP A 91 -2.47 10.04 1.01
C TRP A 91 -2.87 11.52 1.09
N GLU A 92 -3.17 12.05 2.29
CA GLU A 92 -3.42 13.49 2.48
C GLU A 92 -2.19 14.33 2.14
N LYS A 93 -0.99 13.86 2.51
CA LYS A 93 0.28 14.51 2.15
C LYS A 93 0.49 14.52 0.64
N CYS A 94 0.20 13.42 -0.07
CA CYS A 94 0.25 13.36 -1.53
C CYS A 94 -0.62 14.44 -2.19
N LEU A 95 -1.86 14.63 -1.71
CA LEU A 95 -2.73 15.71 -2.17
C LEU A 95 -2.18 17.09 -1.88
N THR A 96 -1.68 17.28 -0.65
CA THR A 96 -1.17 18.58 -0.19
C THR A 96 0.06 19.01 -0.98
N LEU A 97 0.98 18.07 -1.25
CA LEU A 97 2.17 18.32 -2.06
C LEU A 97 1.84 18.52 -3.54
N LYS A 98 0.64 18.10 -3.99
CA LYS A 98 0.21 18.14 -5.41
C LYS A 98 1.20 17.45 -6.35
N GLN A 99 1.89 16.42 -5.86
CA GLN A 99 2.84 15.64 -6.65
C GLN A 99 2.76 14.16 -6.26
N PRO A 100 3.16 13.23 -7.16
CA PRO A 100 3.24 11.82 -6.84
C PRO A 100 4.27 11.54 -5.73
N ILE A 101 4.05 10.46 -5.01
CA ILE A 101 4.95 9.99 -3.95
C ILE A 101 5.10 8.46 -4.01
N ILE A 102 6.19 7.95 -3.45
CA ILE A 102 6.34 6.53 -3.14
C ILE A 102 6.16 6.37 -1.63
N ILE A 103 5.44 5.35 -1.19
CA ILE A 103 5.25 5.03 0.23
C ILE A 103 5.81 3.64 0.47
N LEU A 104 6.71 3.52 1.44
CA LEU A 104 7.36 2.27 1.85
C LEU A 104 7.12 2.00 3.34
N GLU A 105 7.01 0.72 3.71
CA GLU A 105 7.16 0.28 5.09
C GLU A 105 8.64 0.14 5.46
N ASP A 106 8.99 0.30 6.73
CA ASP A 106 10.37 0.27 7.22
C ASP A 106 11.03 -1.12 7.24
N ASP A 107 10.29 -2.19 6.90
CA ASP A 107 10.82 -3.53 6.65
C ASP A 107 10.86 -3.93 5.17
N ALA A 108 10.71 -2.97 4.26
CA ALA A 108 10.94 -3.23 2.85
C ALA A 108 12.42 -3.64 2.61
N ILE A 109 12.59 -4.76 1.93
CA ILE A 109 13.84 -5.16 1.28
C ILE A 109 13.87 -4.48 -0.09
N ILE A 110 14.93 -3.74 -0.38
CA ILE A 110 15.11 -2.99 -1.63
C ILE A 110 16.07 -3.79 -2.52
N HIS A 111 15.62 -4.14 -3.73
CA HIS A 111 16.48 -4.80 -4.71
C HIS A 111 17.28 -3.74 -5.51
N ASP A 112 18.44 -4.12 -6.05
CA ASP A 112 19.24 -3.22 -6.90
C ASP A 112 18.43 -2.66 -8.08
N SER A 113 17.52 -3.49 -8.62
CA SER A 113 16.64 -3.12 -9.74
C SER A 113 15.57 -2.08 -9.37
N PHE A 114 15.44 -1.72 -8.08
CA PHE A 114 14.61 -0.60 -7.65
C PHE A 114 15.01 0.70 -8.34
N ILE A 115 16.31 0.91 -8.60
CA ILE A 115 16.77 2.16 -9.20
C ILE A 115 16.23 2.37 -10.62
N ASP A 116 16.09 1.29 -11.39
CA ASP A 116 15.54 1.31 -12.73
C ASP A 116 14.04 1.64 -12.72
N VAL A 117 13.32 1.09 -11.73
CA VAL A 117 11.90 1.41 -11.51
C VAL A 117 11.72 2.84 -11.01
N TYR A 118 12.63 3.33 -10.17
CA TYR A 118 12.62 4.71 -9.68
C TYR A 118 12.87 5.71 -10.81
N ASP A 119 13.79 5.42 -11.73
CA ASP A 119 14.00 6.23 -12.94
C ASP A 119 12.75 6.23 -13.83
N PHE A 120 12.12 5.07 -14.01
CA PHE A 120 10.84 4.99 -14.73
C PHE A 120 9.77 5.87 -14.07
N ILE A 121 9.62 5.78 -12.74
CA ILE A 121 8.66 6.58 -11.96
C ILE A 121 8.86 8.08 -12.19
N ASN A 122 10.12 8.54 -12.25
CA ASN A 122 10.49 9.93 -12.48
C ASN A 122 10.45 10.37 -13.95
N SER A 123 10.28 9.43 -14.88
CA SER A 123 10.27 9.72 -16.31
C SER A 123 8.89 10.20 -16.80
N SER A 124 8.87 10.88 -17.94
CA SER A 124 7.62 11.24 -18.64
C SER A 124 6.85 10.05 -19.21
N GLN A 125 7.41 8.83 -19.15
CA GLN A 125 6.73 7.62 -19.61
C GLN A 125 5.75 7.08 -18.55
N ASN A 126 5.95 7.43 -17.28
CA ASN A 126 5.05 7.01 -16.21
C ASN A 126 3.76 7.83 -16.22
N ASN A 127 2.72 7.28 -16.86
CA ASN A 127 1.37 7.85 -16.89
C ASN A 127 0.39 7.08 -15.98
N PHE A 128 0.91 6.28 -15.04
CA PHE A 128 0.08 5.49 -14.13
C PHE A 128 -0.23 6.30 -12.87
N GLU A 129 -1.39 6.06 -12.26
CA GLU A 129 -1.78 6.76 -11.04
C GLU A 129 -1.37 6.04 -9.76
N PHE A 130 -1.16 4.73 -9.86
CA PHE A 130 -0.87 3.82 -8.76
C PHE A 130 -0.22 2.53 -9.28
N PHE A 131 0.73 1.99 -8.53
CA PHE A 131 1.11 0.58 -8.65
C PHE A 131 1.87 0.09 -7.41
N TRP A 132 1.70 -1.19 -7.11
CA TRP A 132 2.52 -1.88 -6.12
C TRP A 132 3.95 -2.09 -6.62
N LEU A 133 4.91 -1.98 -5.70
CA LEU A 133 6.35 -2.20 -5.92
C LEU A 133 6.84 -3.52 -5.30
N SER A 134 6.12 -4.03 -4.30
CA SER A 134 6.34 -5.32 -3.64
C SER A 134 5.50 -6.42 -4.28
N PRO A 135 5.87 -7.72 -4.19
CA PRO A 135 4.98 -8.80 -4.61
C PRO A 135 3.77 -8.91 -3.67
N PRO A 136 2.68 -9.56 -4.11
CA PRO A 136 1.57 -9.89 -3.21
C PRO A 136 2.03 -10.86 -2.10
N ALA A 137 1.19 -10.99 -1.07
CA ALA A 137 1.39 -11.93 0.03
C ALA A 137 1.67 -13.35 -0.50
N PRO A 138 2.46 -14.18 0.21
CA PRO A 138 2.92 -15.48 -0.29
C PRO A 138 1.82 -16.36 -0.89
N VAL A 139 0.64 -16.38 -0.25
CA VAL A 139 -0.54 -17.16 -0.68
C VAL A 139 -1.07 -16.76 -2.06
N ASN A 140 -0.76 -15.56 -2.53
CA ASN A 140 -1.25 -14.99 -3.79
C ASN A 140 -0.14 -14.79 -4.84
N ARG A 141 1.12 -15.17 -4.57
CA ARG A 141 2.26 -14.95 -5.50
C ARG A 141 2.12 -15.68 -6.84
N GLY A 142 1.38 -16.79 -6.88
CA GLY A 142 1.11 -17.53 -8.12
C GLY A 142 0.07 -16.89 -9.04
N GLN A 143 -0.49 -15.72 -8.69
CA GLN A 143 -1.49 -15.07 -9.54
C GLN A 143 -0.86 -14.51 -10.83
N LYS A 144 -1.59 -14.64 -11.95
CA LYS A 144 -1.17 -14.09 -13.24
C LYS A 144 -1.67 -12.66 -13.39
N GLY A 145 -0.79 -11.75 -13.78
CA GLY A 145 -1.16 -10.39 -14.19
C GLY A 145 -1.36 -10.29 -15.71
N LYS A 146 -2.15 -9.31 -16.15
CA LYS A 146 -2.29 -8.92 -17.57
C LYS A 146 -1.28 -7.81 -17.86
N LEU A 147 -0.40 -7.98 -18.84
CA LEU A 147 0.53 -6.94 -19.26
C LEU A 147 -0.24 -5.68 -19.68
N VAL A 148 0.13 -4.54 -19.10
CA VAL A 148 -0.42 -3.22 -19.46
C VAL A 148 0.63 -2.40 -20.19
N PHE A 149 1.89 -2.47 -19.75
CA PHE A 149 2.97 -1.69 -20.36
C PHE A 149 4.32 -2.38 -20.16
N ASN A 150 5.09 -2.45 -21.24
CA ASN A 150 6.49 -2.88 -21.22
C ASN A 150 7.37 -1.65 -21.01
N ILE A 151 8.15 -1.62 -19.93
CA ILE A 151 8.98 -0.47 -19.61
C ILE A 151 10.27 -0.58 -20.45
N PRO A 152 10.56 0.39 -21.33
CA PRO A 152 11.72 0.29 -22.21
C PRO A 152 13.03 0.19 -21.43
N ASN A 153 13.95 -0.63 -21.94
CA ASN A 153 15.33 -0.78 -21.46
C ASN A 153 15.51 -1.37 -20.06
N ILE A 154 14.44 -1.88 -19.42
CA ILE A 154 14.51 -2.55 -18.11
C ILE A 154 13.71 -3.86 -18.13
N SER A 155 13.98 -4.76 -17.18
CA SER A 155 13.31 -6.07 -17.11
C SER A 155 11.92 -6.03 -16.48
N HIS A 156 11.48 -4.85 -16.03
CA HIS A 156 10.23 -4.62 -15.34
C HIS A 156 9.10 -4.24 -16.29
N ASN A 157 7.88 -4.62 -15.92
CA ASN A 157 6.66 -4.31 -16.65
C ASN A 157 5.59 -3.83 -15.68
N VAL A 158 4.62 -3.07 -16.19
CA VAL A 158 3.39 -2.74 -15.46
C VAL A 158 2.32 -3.76 -15.81
N LEU A 159 1.82 -4.49 -14.82
CA LEU A 159 0.80 -5.52 -14.96
C LEU A 159 -0.45 -5.14 -14.17
N LYS A 160 -1.62 -5.46 -14.71
CA LYS A 160 -2.91 -5.40 -14.02
C LYS A 160 -3.23 -6.72 -13.35
N TYR A 161 -3.67 -6.68 -12.10
CA TYR A 161 -4.02 -7.85 -11.31
C TYR A 161 -5.50 -7.86 -10.94
N TYR A 162 -5.99 -9.02 -10.50
CA TYR A 162 -7.41 -9.20 -10.17
C TYR A 162 -7.62 -9.94 -8.84
N LYS A 163 -6.58 -10.31 -8.10
CA LYS A 163 -6.69 -10.93 -6.76
C LYS A 163 -6.04 -10.03 -5.70
N GLY A 164 -6.34 -10.29 -4.43
CA GLY A 164 -5.84 -9.46 -3.32
C GLY A 164 -4.31 -9.42 -3.26
N TRP A 165 -3.76 -8.26 -2.88
CA TRP A 165 -2.33 -8.05 -2.68
C TRP A 165 -1.94 -8.53 -1.31
N GLY A 166 -2.65 -8.08 -0.27
CA GLY A 166 -2.47 -8.52 1.12
C GLY A 166 -1.20 -8.03 1.81
N ASN A 167 -0.63 -6.91 1.34
CA ASN A 167 0.38 -6.12 2.06
C ASN A 167 0.43 -4.70 1.47
N ALA A 168 1.10 -3.77 2.16
CA ALA A 168 1.34 -2.42 1.67
C ALA A 168 2.82 -2.01 1.75
N THR A 169 3.73 -2.99 1.64
CA THR A 169 5.18 -2.84 1.82
C THR A 169 5.80 -1.73 0.98
N GLY A 170 5.33 -1.55 -0.25
CA GLY A 170 5.76 -0.44 -1.07
C GLY A 170 4.86 -0.20 -2.28
N TYR A 171 4.53 1.07 -2.53
CA TYR A 171 3.74 1.46 -3.68
C TYR A 171 4.00 2.90 -4.13
N PHE A 172 3.78 3.14 -5.41
CA PHE A 172 3.72 4.46 -6.01
C PHE A 172 2.27 4.97 -6.02
N ILE A 173 2.06 6.24 -5.72
CA ILE A 173 0.73 6.87 -5.75
C ILE A 173 0.78 8.33 -6.18
N THR A 174 -0.15 8.72 -7.06
CA THR A 174 -0.36 10.10 -7.50
C THR A 174 -1.46 10.80 -6.68
N PRO A 175 -1.55 12.14 -6.72
CA PRO A 175 -2.65 12.85 -6.08
C PRO A 175 -4.04 12.38 -6.53
N GLN A 176 -4.20 12.00 -7.80
CA GLN A 176 -5.46 11.46 -8.32
C GLN A 176 -5.87 10.16 -7.60
N ALA A 177 -4.94 9.22 -7.48
CA ALA A 177 -5.18 7.96 -6.78
C ALA A 177 -5.37 8.16 -5.27
N ALA A 178 -4.59 9.05 -4.65
CA ALA A 178 -4.75 9.40 -3.23
C ALA A 178 -6.15 9.97 -2.94
N LYS A 179 -6.66 10.84 -3.82
CA LYS A 179 -8.02 11.39 -3.70
C LYS A 179 -9.09 10.28 -3.70
N LYS A 180 -8.99 9.34 -4.64
CA LYS A 180 -9.92 8.19 -4.72
C LYS A 180 -9.96 7.39 -3.42
N LEU A 181 -8.78 7.10 -2.85
CA LEU A 181 -8.67 6.40 -1.57
C LEU A 181 -9.27 7.21 -0.40
N LEU A 182 -9.01 8.51 -0.33
CA LEU A 182 -9.54 9.37 0.74
C LEU A 182 -11.07 9.51 0.68
N GLU A 183 -11.64 9.64 -0.52
CA GLU A 183 -13.09 9.67 -0.74
C GLU A 183 -13.75 8.34 -0.34
N TYR A 184 -13.12 7.22 -0.67
CA TYR A 184 -13.58 5.88 -0.28
C TYR A 184 -13.47 5.64 1.23
N THR A 185 -12.48 6.23 1.90
CA THR A 185 -12.15 5.97 3.32
C THR A 185 -12.72 7.01 4.29
N THR A 186 -13.88 7.59 3.94
CA THR A 186 -14.67 8.39 4.88
C THR A 186 -15.09 7.58 6.11
N THR A 187 -15.32 6.28 5.95
CA THR A 187 -15.52 5.29 7.01
C THR A 187 -14.53 4.14 6.84
N TRP A 188 -13.85 3.74 7.92
CA TRP A 188 -12.88 2.64 7.92
C TRP A 188 -13.55 1.35 8.37
N ILE A 189 -13.54 0.35 7.49
CA ILE A 189 -14.07 -0.99 7.74
C ILE A 189 -12.99 -2.04 7.52
N TYR A 190 -11.96 -1.76 6.73
CA TYR A 190 -10.96 -2.74 6.34
C TYR A 190 -9.57 -2.29 6.79
N ASP A 191 -8.64 -3.22 6.89
CA ASP A 191 -7.23 -2.89 7.10
C ASP A 191 -6.71 -2.10 5.88
N ALA A 192 -5.60 -1.38 6.01
CA ALA A 192 -5.13 -0.48 4.95
C ALA A 192 -4.91 -1.20 3.61
N ASP A 193 -4.28 -2.37 3.65
CA ASP A 193 -4.04 -3.24 2.50
C ASP A 193 -5.35 -3.72 1.86
N ILE A 194 -6.28 -4.25 2.66
CA ILE A 194 -7.59 -4.71 2.18
C ILE A 194 -8.38 -3.53 1.59
N THR A 195 -8.28 -2.33 2.17
CA THR A 195 -8.92 -1.13 1.65
C THR A 195 -8.42 -0.80 0.26
N MET A 196 -7.11 -0.90 0.02
CA MET A 196 -6.48 -0.67 -1.29
C MET A 196 -6.80 -1.78 -2.29
N ASP A 197 -6.87 -3.04 -1.85
CA ASP A 197 -7.27 -4.22 -2.63
C ASP A 197 -8.69 -4.13 -3.20
N ARG A 198 -9.56 -3.31 -2.58
CA ARG A 198 -10.96 -3.14 -2.96
C ARG A 198 -11.15 -2.16 -4.12
N TYR A 199 -10.39 -2.39 -5.19
CA TYR A 199 -10.37 -1.53 -6.38
C TYR A 199 -11.73 -1.38 -7.08
N TRP A 200 -12.65 -2.33 -6.87
CA TRP A 200 -14.02 -2.25 -7.39
C TRP A 200 -14.91 -1.26 -6.64
N GLU A 201 -14.50 -0.81 -5.45
CA GLU A 201 -15.17 0.24 -4.68
C GLU A 201 -14.38 1.56 -4.71
N ASN A 202 -13.05 1.49 -4.63
CA ASN A 202 -12.19 2.67 -4.58
C ASN A 202 -11.77 3.20 -5.97
N ASN A 203 -12.04 2.46 -7.06
CA ASN A 203 -11.71 2.83 -8.44
C ASN A 203 -10.21 3.06 -8.74
N LEU A 204 -9.31 2.52 -7.92
CA LEU A 204 -7.87 2.52 -8.23
C LEU A 204 -7.57 1.65 -9.44
N HIS A 205 -6.67 2.12 -10.29
CA HIS A 205 -6.01 1.25 -11.27
C HIS A 205 -5.09 0.27 -10.54
N TYR A 206 -5.60 -0.95 -10.36
CA TYR A 206 -4.95 -1.99 -9.57
C TYR A 206 -3.81 -2.67 -10.33
N LEU A 207 -2.67 -1.97 -10.34
CA LEU A 207 -1.46 -2.29 -11.10
C LEU A 207 -0.30 -2.65 -10.16
N ALA A 208 0.71 -3.31 -10.71
CA ALA A 208 1.97 -3.56 -10.03
C ALA A 208 3.13 -3.68 -11.00
N ILE A 209 4.33 -3.47 -10.48
CA ILE A 209 5.59 -3.74 -11.16
C ILE A 209 5.93 -5.23 -11.09
N SER A 210 6.25 -5.84 -12.23
CA SER A 210 6.62 -7.25 -12.33
C SER A 210 7.82 -7.46 -13.28
N PRO A 211 8.92 -8.12 -12.86
CA PRO A 211 9.20 -8.61 -11.49
C PRO A 211 9.18 -7.49 -10.45
N ALA A 212 8.90 -7.81 -9.19
CA ALA A 212 8.89 -6.80 -8.12
C ALA A 212 10.31 -6.29 -7.84
N CYS A 213 10.43 -5.02 -7.43
CA CYS A 213 11.71 -4.40 -7.06
C CYS A 213 11.86 -4.20 -5.55
N LEU A 214 10.84 -4.57 -4.77
CA LEU A 214 10.85 -4.62 -3.32
C LEU A 214 10.33 -5.97 -2.84
N GLU A 215 10.67 -6.35 -1.61
CA GLU A 215 10.05 -7.48 -0.92
C GLU A 215 9.79 -7.19 0.57
N PRO A 216 8.73 -7.76 1.17
CA PRO A 216 8.56 -7.71 2.62
C PRO A 216 9.62 -8.56 3.33
N ASN A 217 10.26 -8.01 4.37
CA ASN A 217 11.16 -8.80 5.21
C ASN A 217 10.38 -9.66 6.23
N PHE A 218 10.05 -10.90 5.85
CA PHE A 218 9.34 -11.84 6.74
C PHE A 218 10.17 -12.35 7.93
N SER A 219 11.48 -12.09 7.98
CA SER A 219 12.29 -12.44 9.15
C SER A 219 12.10 -11.46 10.31
N MET A 220 11.60 -10.25 10.04
CA MET A 220 11.26 -9.29 11.07
C MET A 220 9.86 -9.59 11.62
N GLU A 221 9.74 -9.61 12.95
CA GLU A 221 8.43 -9.76 13.58
C GLU A 221 7.55 -8.55 13.23
N SER A 222 6.30 -8.84 12.85
CA SER A 222 5.35 -7.77 12.57
C SER A 222 5.01 -7.00 13.85
N ASN A 223 5.03 -5.67 13.77
CA ASN A 223 4.55 -4.80 14.86
C ASN A 223 3.01 -4.84 15.04
N ILE A 224 2.31 -5.61 14.19
CA ILE A 224 0.86 -5.69 14.14
C ILE A 224 0.42 -7.13 14.48
N PRO A 225 -0.11 -7.37 15.69
CA PRO A 225 -0.60 -8.69 16.05
C PRO A 225 -1.85 -9.04 15.21
N VAL A 226 -1.99 -10.32 14.84
CA VAL A 226 -3.13 -10.82 14.06
C VAL A 226 -4.16 -11.45 15.00
N ASP A 227 -5.28 -10.77 15.23
CA ASP A 227 -6.46 -11.38 15.87
C ASP A 227 -7.53 -11.73 14.82
N LYS A 228 -7.78 -13.03 14.66
CA LYS A 228 -8.81 -13.54 13.75
C LYS A 228 -10.20 -13.53 14.38
N GLY A 229 -10.40 -13.07 15.62
CA GLY A 229 -11.70 -12.91 16.26
C GLY A 229 -12.52 -14.20 16.36
N LYS A 230 -11.88 -15.38 16.31
CA LYS A 230 -12.60 -16.66 16.17
C LYS A 230 -13.51 -16.97 17.36
N LYS A 231 -13.16 -16.52 18.56
CA LYS A 231 -13.88 -16.82 19.82
C LYS A 231 -15.21 -16.06 19.93
N GLU A 232 -15.33 -14.89 19.30
CA GLU A 232 -16.49 -14.00 19.44
C GLU A 232 -17.57 -14.24 18.36
N ARG A 233 -17.34 -15.15 17.41
CA ARG A 233 -18.21 -15.32 16.24
C ARG A 233 -19.43 -16.18 16.53
N THR A 234 -20.59 -15.55 16.60
CA THR A 234 -21.89 -16.23 16.57
C THR A 234 -22.18 -16.81 15.17
N LEU A 235 -23.16 -17.73 15.08
CA LEU A 235 -23.62 -18.27 13.79
C LEU A 235 -24.14 -17.17 12.87
N LEU A 236 -24.89 -16.20 13.41
CA LEU A 236 -25.39 -15.05 12.66
C LEU A 236 -24.25 -14.24 12.01
N ILE A 237 -23.16 -14.00 12.76
CA ILE A 237 -21.98 -13.30 12.22
C ILE A 237 -21.30 -14.12 11.12
N LYS A 238 -21.24 -15.44 11.24
CA LYS A 238 -20.70 -16.30 10.16
C LYS A 238 -21.54 -16.18 8.88
N ILE A 239 -22.87 -16.18 9.00
CA ILE A 239 -23.79 -15.99 7.88
C ILE A 239 -23.60 -14.61 7.24
N LYS A 240 -23.59 -13.54 8.05
CA LYS A 240 -23.35 -12.17 7.57
C LYS A 240 -22.03 -12.06 6.78
N ARG A 241 -20.95 -12.70 7.25
CA ARG A 241 -19.65 -12.68 6.56
C ARG A 241 -19.71 -13.32 5.18
N GLU A 242 -20.33 -14.50 5.05
CA GLU A 242 -20.45 -15.15 3.74
C GLU A 242 -21.39 -14.38 2.80
N PHE A 243 -22.46 -13.76 3.35
CA PHE A 243 -23.32 -12.85 2.59
C PHE A 243 -22.53 -11.66 2.02
N TYR A 244 -21.80 -10.91 2.87
CA TYR A 244 -21.01 -9.76 2.41
C TYR A 244 -19.89 -10.17 1.46
N LYS A 245 -19.22 -11.29 1.70
CA LYS A 245 -18.21 -11.84 0.78
C LYS A 245 -18.82 -12.17 -0.59
N THR A 246 -20.05 -12.66 -0.62
CA THR A 246 -20.75 -12.97 -1.87
C THR A 246 -21.08 -11.68 -2.64
N ILE A 247 -21.58 -10.65 -1.94
CA ILE A 247 -21.79 -9.32 -2.52
C ILE A 247 -20.47 -8.75 -3.07
N ASP A 248 -19.39 -8.82 -2.31
CA ASP A 248 -18.06 -8.35 -2.73
C ASP A 248 -17.62 -9.04 -4.03
N ASN A 249 -17.77 -10.36 -4.10
CA ASN A 249 -17.43 -11.13 -5.30
C ASN A 249 -18.27 -10.73 -6.52
N ILE A 250 -19.58 -10.50 -6.34
CA ILE A 250 -20.48 -10.07 -7.41
C ILE A 250 -20.10 -8.67 -7.89
N ASN A 251 -19.94 -7.71 -6.98
CA ASN A 251 -19.59 -6.33 -7.31
C ASN A 251 -18.26 -6.25 -8.02
N LYS A 252 -17.26 -6.98 -7.51
CA LYS A 252 -15.95 -7.10 -8.14
C LYS A 252 -16.06 -7.70 -9.54
N PHE A 253 -16.83 -8.78 -9.72
CA PHE A 253 -17.03 -9.40 -11.03
C PHE A 253 -17.67 -8.43 -12.04
N ILE A 254 -18.70 -7.70 -11.62
CA ILE A 254 -19.37 -6.69 -12.46
C ILE A 254 -18.38 -5.56 -12.82
N PHE A 255 -17.59 -5.09 -11.85
CA PHE A 255 -16.57 -4.08 -12.10
C PHE A 255 -15.51 -4.57 -13.10
N ASP A 256 -15.01 -5.80 -12.92
CA ASP A 256 -14.03 -6.43 -13.81
C ASP A 256 -14.57 -6.57 -15.24
N LEU A 257 -15.86 -6.88 -15.42
CA LEU A 257 -16.50 -6.94 -16.74
C LEU A 257 -16.59 -5.58 -17.43
N ARG A 258 -16.84 -4.50 -16.67
CA ARG A 258 -16.96 -3.14 -17.21
C ARG A 258 -15.61 -2.51 -17.56
N ASN A 259 -14.54 -2.94 -16.89
CA ASN A 259 -13.20 -2.33 -16.98
C ASN A 259 -12.15 -3.28 -17.59
N LYS A 260 -12.58 -4.17 -18.50
CA LYS A 260 -11.75 -5.24 -19.09
C LYS A 260 -10.83 -4.76 -20.21
#